data_AF-X1MC22-F1
#
_entry.id   AF-X1MC22-F1
#
_cell.length_a   1.000
_cell.length_b   1.000
_cell.length_c   1.000
_cell.angle_alpha   90.00
_cell.angle_beta   90.00
_cell.angle_gamma   90.00
#
_symmetry.space_group_name_H-M   'P 1'
#
loop_
_entity.id
_entity.type
_entity.pdbx_description
1 polymer ?
#
loop_
_entity_poly.entity_id
_entity_poly.type
_entity_poly.pdbx_seq_one_letter_code
_entity_poly.pdbx_strand_id
1 'polypeptide(L)'
;ACLAGPAAAGITGASQGYRVRLWGYVYKTSELPAAFNGGVMQFPAYLSDTARRRIVNISKAPIPINGETWQTLPGGVNQGIPKINPFARYAYNALATDGLQGDYQFRFTQAGVIDENENLYFEFDDKDALLVEGLGVSPSFDTLMPPAGVFPNLARTGLRIAGDYHPKGPTTRLSLFPTDALINQLNYGWLPVVLNVAAPIAPLDVYVAIPKLNRPYLIWNEIGYVTIRDNGVAVPADPAGVTVALTGIRVEMRS
;
A
#
# COMPACT_ATOMS: atom_id res chain seq x y z
N ALA A 1 5.36 -6.89 4.94
CA ALA A 1 6.30 -6.13 4.10
C ALA A 1 6.94 -5.05 4.96
N CYS A 2 8.27 -4.98 5.01
CA CYS A 2 8.94 -3.77 5.50
C CYS A 2 9.03 -2.80 4.31
N LEU A 3 8.30 -1.69 4.40
CA LEU A 3 8.38 -0.63 3.41
C LEU A 3 9.57 0.25 3.79
N ALA A 4 10.69 0.09 3.08
CA ALA A 4 11.83 0.98 3.12
C ALA A 4 12.13 1.34 1.68
N GLY A 5 11.71 2.53 1.25
CA GLY A 5 12.02 3.06 -0.07
C GLY A 5 13.01 4.21 0.04
N PRO A 6 13.34 4.84 -1.10
CA PRO A 6 14.21 6.01 -1.13
C PRO A 6 13.63 7.12 -0.24
N ALA A 7 14.53 7.98 0.21
CA ALA A 7 14.28 9.03 1.19
C ALA A 7 12.98 9.81 0.87
N ALA A 8 11.97 9.62 1.71
CA ALA A 8 11.01 10.68 1.97
C ALA A 8 11.78 11.89 2.46
N ALA A 9 11.48 13.08 1.96
CA ALA A 9 11.86 14.30 2.67
C ALA A 9 11.07 14.29 3.99
N GLY A 10 11.68 13.81 5.08
CA GLY A 10 10.98 13.61 6.36
C GLY A 10 11.51 12.44 7.19
N ILE A 11 12.22 11.51 6.54
CA ILE A 11 13.29 10.75 7.18
C ILE A 11 14.53 11.36 6.57
N THR A 12 15.37 12.03 7.37
CA THR A 12 16.72 12.41 6.95
C THR A 12 17.29 11.26 6.11
N GLY A 13 17.51 11.52 4.82
CA GLY A 13 17.46 10.48 3.79
C GLY A 13 18.39 9.29 4.01
N ALA A 14 18.49 8.38 3.04
CA ALA A 14 19.46 7.28 3.06
C ALA A 14 20.93 7.71 3.34
N SER A 15 21.20 9.01 3.38
CA SER A 15 22.41 9.71 3.83
C SER A 15 22.63 9.76 5.36
N GLN A 16 21.65 9.47 6.22
CA GLN A 16 21.87 9.26 7.66
C GLN A 16 21.92 7.79 8.03
N GLY A 17 22.65 7.46 9.10
CA GLY A 17 22.81 6.09 9.56
C GLY A 17 21.48 5.51 10.04
N TYR A 18 20.84 4.69 9.22
CA TYR A 18 19.68 3.89 9.61
C TYR A 18 20.10 2.45 9.93
N ARG A 19 19.32 1.77 10.78
CA ARG A 19 19.49 0.33 11.05
C ARG A 19 18.24 -0.40 10.61
N VAL A 20 18.36 -1.17 9.52
CA VAL A 20 17.35 -2.17 9.18
C VAL A 20 17.59 -3.40 10.05
N ARG A 21 16.58 -3.82 10.79
CA ARG A 21 16.62 -5.08 11.52
C ARG A 21 15.68 -6.07 10.85
N LEU A 22 16.28 -7.05 10.20
CA LEU A 22 15.58 -8.18 9.61
C LEU A 22 15.61 -9.34 10.60
N TRP A 23 14.49 -10.03 10.69
CA TRP A 23 14.35 -11.25 11.48
C TRP A 23 13.72 -12.28 10.57
N GLY A 24 14.26 -13.49 10.59
CA GLY A 24 13.77 -14.57 9.77
C GLY A 24 14.23 -15.90 10.32
N TYR A 25 13.61 -16.96 9.82
CA TYR A 25 14.03 -18.31 10.11
C TYR A 25 15.08 -18.74 9.08
N VAL A 26 16.15 -19.36 9.55
CA VAL A 26 17.14 -20.02 8.71
C VAL A 26 16.88 -21.51 8.78
N TYR A 27 16.61 -22.12 7.62
CA TYR A 27 16.33 -23.55 7.50
C TYR A 27 17.46 -24.25 6.76
N LYS A 28 17.82 -25.45 7.19
CA LYS A 28 18.60 -26.37 6.36
C LYS A 28 17.72 -26.90 5.22
N THR A 29 18.32 -27.26 4.10
CA THR A 29 17.60 -27.81 2.94
C THR A 29 16.72 -29.01 3.29
N SER A 30 17.19 -29.87 4.21
CA SER A 30 16.47 -31.04 4.71
C SER A 30 15.25 -30.69 5.59
N GLU A 31 15.19 -29.48 6.15
CA GLU A 31 14.12 -29.04 7.05
C GLU A 31 12.96 -28.37 6.30
N LEU A 32 13.20 -27.96 5.04
CA LEU A 32 12.24 -27.21 4.23
C LEU A 32 10.89 -27.92 4.06
N PRO A 33 10.80 -29.23 3.74
CA PRO A 33 9.50 -29.86 3.55
C PRO A 33 8.63 -29.87 4.82
N ALA A 34 9.27 -30.06 5.98
CA ALA A 34 8.59 -30.06 7.27
C ALA A 34 8.18 -28.65 7.70
N ALA A 35 9.03 -27.65 7.47
CA ALA A 35 8.75 -26.25 7.81
C ALA A 35 7.57 -25.67 7.02
N PHE A 36 7.29 -26.19 5.82
CA PHE A 36 6.25 -25.69 4.93
C PHE A 36 5.17 -26.74 4.64
N ASN A 37 4.61 -27.35 5.71
CA ASN A 37 3.41 -28.19 5.70
C ASN A 37 3.32 -29.18 4.52
N GLY A 38 4.35 -30.01 4.34
CA GLY A 38 4.42 -31.01 3.26
C GLY A 38 5.28 -30.59 2.07
N GLY A 39 5.92 -29.42 2.14
CA GLY A 39 7.00 -29.05 1.23
C GLY A 39 6.54 -28.75 -0.18
N VAL A 40 5.33 -28.19 -0.34
CA VAL A 40 4.82 -27.75 -1.64
C VAL A 40 4.20 -26.36 -1.49
N MET A 41 4.69 -25.41 -2.27
CA MET A 41 4.11 -24.09 -2.41
C MET A 41 2.90 -24.18 -3.34
N GLN A 42 1.73 -23.84 -2.79
CA GLN A 42 0.51 -23.68 -3.56
C GLN A 42 0.29 -22.21 -3.91
N PHE A 43 -0.39 -21.97 -5.02
CA PHE A 43 -0.70 -20.64 -5.51
C PHE A 43 -2.21 -20.42 -5.54
N PRO A 44 -2.67 -19.16 -5.40
CA PRO A 44 -4.07 -18.86 -5.64
C PRO A 44 -4.43 -19.25 -7.07
N ALA A 45 -5.49 -20.04 -7.24
CA ALA A 45 -6.01 -20.41 -8.56
C ALA A 45 -6.67 -19.22 -9.27
N TYR A 46 -7.04 -18.18 -8.53
CA TYR A 46 -7.61 -16.95 -9.06
C TYR A 46 -7.41 -15.77 -8.11
N LEU A 47 -7.45 -14.55 -8.67
CA LEU A 47 -7.68 -13.31 -7.92
C LEU A 47 -9.15 -12.93 -8.07
N SER A 48 -9.79 -12.55 -6.97
CA SER A 48 -11.22 -12.22 -6.97
C SER A 48 -11.45 -10.83 -6.39
N ASP A 49 -12.03 -9.96 -7.20
CA ASP A 49 -12.66 -8.71 -6.76
C ASP A 49 -14.16 -8.94 -6.64
N THR A 50 -14.61 -9.23 -5.42
CA THR A 50 -16.02 -9.48 -5.13
C THR A 50 -16.87 -8.22 -5.19
N ALA A 51 -16.26 -7.04 -4.99
CA ALA A 51 -16.97 -5.76 -5.04
C ALA A 51 -17.40 -5.41 -6.49
N ARG A 52 -16.57 -5.76 -7.48
CA ARG A 52 -16.82 -5.56 -8.91
C ARG A 52 -17.19 -6.83 -9.68
N ARG A 53 -17.30 -7.97 -9.00
CA ARG A 53 -17.57 -9.30 -9.61
C ARG A 53 -16.58 -9.64 -10.73
N ARG A 54 -15.30 -9.32 -10.53
CA ARG A 54 -14.23 -9.66 -11.47
C ARG A 54 -13.38 -10.80 -10.91
N ILE A 55 -13.00 -11.73 -11.78
CA ILE A 55 -12.12 -12.84 -11.45
C ILE A 55 -11.05 -12.91 -12.52
N VAL A 56 -9.82 -13.16 -12.09
CA VAL A 56 -8.72 -13.53 -12.98
C VAL A 56 -8.17 -14.86 -12.58
N ASN A 57 -8.21 -15.82 -13.49
CA ASN A 57 -7.67 -17.14 -13.28
C ASN A 57 -6.14 -17.11 -13.39
N ILE A 58 -5.48 -17.76 -12.45
CA ILE A 58 -4.03 -17.93 -12.41
C ILE A 58 -3.75 -19.41 -12.61
N SER A 59 -3.03 -19.72 -13.69
CA SER A 59 -2.55 -21.07 -13.96
C SER A 59 -1.07 -21.15 -13.61
N LYS A 60 -0.76 -21.68 -12.42
CA LYS A 60 0.62 -21.94 -11.99
C LYS A 60 0.70 -23.29 -11.29
N ALA A 61 1.60 -24.15 -11.78
CA ALA A 61 1.84 -25.45 -11.16
C ALA A 61 2.40 -25.26 -9.74
N PRO A 62 1.99 -26.11 -8.77
CA PRO A 62 2.61 -26.12 -7.45
C PRO A 62 4.12 -26.35 -7.55
N ILE A 63 4.89 -25.69 -6.68
CA ILE A 63 6.35 -25.79 -6.66
C ILE A 63 6.76 -26.57 -5.40
N PRO A 64 7.46 -27.72 -5.52
CA PRO A 64 8.08 -28.36 -4.36
C PRO A 64 9.01 -27.37 -3.65
N ILE A 65 9.11 -27.42 -2.34
CA ILE A 65 9.95 -26.53 -1.53
C ILE A 65 11.18 -27.34 -1.09
N ASN A 66 12.28 -27.17 -1.80
CA ASN A 66 13.57 -27.80 -1.52
C ASN A 66 14.74 -26.88 -1.94
N GLY A 67 15.98 -27.33 -1.73
CA GLY A 67 17.17 -26.53 -2.04
C GLY A 67 17.31 -26.14 -3.53
N GLU A 68 16.80 -26.96 -4.45
CA GLU A 68 16.89 -26.73 -5.91
C GLU A 68 15.84 -25.71 -6.40
N THR A 69 14.68 -25.70 -5.76
CA THR A 69 13.50 -24.91 -6.15
C THR A 69 13.34 -23.65 -5.32
N TRP A 70 14.16 -23.44 -4.29
CA TRP A 70 14.08 -22.29 -3.40
C TRP A 70 14.05 -20.94 -4.14
N GLN A 71 14.87 -20.81 -5.18
CA GLN A 71 14.97 -19.58 -5.98
C GLN A 71 13.79 -19.36 -6.94
N THR A 72 12.89 -20.34 -7.11
CA THR A 72 11.72 -20.26 -8.00
C THR A 72 10.41 -19.95 -7.25
N LEU A 73 10.46 -19.88 -5.91
CA LEU A 73 9.35 -19.48 -5.04
C LEU A 73 8.98 -17.99 -5.23
N PRO A 74 7.82 -17.53 -4.74
CA PRO A 74 7.48 -16.10 -4.67
C PRO A 74 8.62 -15.24 -4.10
N GLY A 75 8.99 -14.18 -4.81
CA GLY A 75 10.11 -13.30 -4.50
C GLY A 75 11.49 -13.85 -4.87
N GLY A 76 11.58 -15.08 -5.35
CA GLY A 76 12.82 -15.69 -5.84
C GLY A 76 13.24 -15.13 -7.19
N VAL A 77 14.55 -14.96 -7.37
CA VAL A 77 15.16 -14.40 -8.60
C VAL A 77 14.84 -15.21 -9.86
N ASN A 78 14.60 -16.50 -9.72
CA ASN A 78 14.34 -17.45 -10.81
C ASN A 78 12.86 -17.87 -10.88
N GLN A 79 11.94 -17.07 -10.34
CA GLN A 79 10.51 -17.37 -10.43
C GLN A 79 10.04 -17.31 -11.90
N GLY A 80 9.54 -18.44 -12.40
CA GLY A 80 8.91 -18.52 -13.72
C GLY A 80 7.53 -17.85 -13.77
N ILE A 81 7.09 -17.47 -14.97
CA ILE A 81 5.77 -16.88 -15.22
C ILE A 81 4.65 -17.93 -15.04
N PRO A 82 3.48 -17.60 -14.43
CA PRO A 82 3.17 -16.32 -13.81
C PRO A 82 4.02 -16.03 -12.56
N LYS A 83 4.60 -14.83 -12.44
CA LYS A 83 5.31 -14.42 -11.23
C LYS A 83 4.31 -13.85 -10.25
N ILE A 84 4.15 -14.50 -9.10
CA ILE A 84 3.17 -14.11 -8.07
C ILE A 84 3.97 -13.63 -6.89
N ASN A 85 3.82 -12.35 -6.56
CA ASN A 85 4.60 -11.70 -5.52
C ASN A 85 3.71 -10.89 -4.56
N PRO A 86 4.03 -10.88 -3.26
CA PRO A 86 3.46 -9.88 -2.36
C PRO A 86 3.84 -8.49 -2.87
N PHE A 87 2.87 -7.59 -2.85
CA PHE A 87 3.03 -6.20 -3.25
C PHE A 87 2.94 -5.31 -2.02
N ALA A 88 3.86 -4.37 -1.93
CA ALA A 88 3.75 -3.24 -1.02
C ALA A 88 4.43 -2.02 -1.65
N ARG A 89 3.77 -0.86 -1.62
CA ARG A 89 4.31 0.40 -2.11
C ARG A 89 3.73 1.54 -1.30
N TYR A 90 4.50 2.59 -1.07
CA TYR A 90 4.01 3.84 -0.50
C TYR A 90 4.34 5.01 -1.43
N ALA A 91 3.70 6.16 -1.18
CA ALA A 91 3.96 7.40 -1.90
C ALA A 91 3.71 8.60 -1.01
N TYR A 92 4.49 9.66 -1.24
CA TYR A 92 4.23 11.00 -0.69
C TYR A 92 3.63 11.88 -1.78
N ASN A 93 2.76 12.82 -1.39
CA ASN A 93 2.28 13.80 -2.35
C ASN A 93 3.36 14.89 -2.55
N ALA A 94 3.94 14.92 -3.75
CA ALA A 94 5.02 15.85 -4.08
C ALA A 94 4.55 17.31 -4.22
N LEU A 95 3.25 17.50 -4.44
CA LEU A 95 2.60 18.79 -4.64
C LEU A 95 1.42 18.94 -3.68
N ALA A 96 1.09 20.18 -3.36
CA ALA A 96 -0.14 20.48 -2.66
C ALA A 96 -1.35 20.13 -3.54
N THR A 97 -2.47 19.75 -2.93
CA THR A 97 -3.74 19.65 -3.66
C THR A 97 -4.24 21.04 -4.02
N ASP A 98 -5.23 21.12 -4.91
CA ASP A 98 -5.75 22.39 -5.41
C ASP A 98 -6.69 23.11 -4.43
N GLY A 99 -7.15 22.44 -3.37
CA GLY A 99 -8.15 22.99 -2.45
C GLY A 99 -9.55 23.05 -3.08
N LEU A 100 -9.74 22.43 -4.24
CA LEU A 100 -10.99 22.40 -4.98
C LEU A 100 -11.66 21.02 -4.90
N GLN A 101 -11.13 20.14 -4.03
CA GLN A 101 -11.61 18.79 -3.82
C GLN A 101 -11.50 17.91 -5.07
N GLY A 102 -10.57 18.26 -5.96
CA GLY A 102 -10.19 17.45 -7.12
C GLY A 102 -9.46 16.17 -6.71
N ASP A 103 -9.42 15.21 -7.63
CA ASP A 103 -8.65 13.98 -7.44
C ASP A 103 -7.15 14.31 -7.54
N TYR A 104 -6.41 14.17 -6.45
CA TYR A 104 -4.95 14.15 -6.51
C TYR A 104 -4.48 12.76 -6.93
N GLN A 105 -3.52 12.71 -7.86
CA GLN A 105 -2.95 11.46 -8.38
C GLN A 105 -1.50 11.34 -7.94
N PHE A 106 -1.16 10.22 -7.31
CA PHE A 106 0.23 9.86 -7.00
C PHE A 106 0.90 9.30 -8.27
N ARG A 107 1.10 10.18 -9.25
CA ARG A 107 1.55 9.85 -10.60
C ARG A 107 2.88 10.52 -10.91
N PHE A 108 3.88 9.71 -11.22
CA PHE A 108 5.24 10.21 -11.49
C PHE A 108 5.29 11.14 -12.72
N THR A 109 4.64 10.76 -13.81
CA THR A 109 4.63 11.57 -15.06
C THR A 109 3.88 12.90 -14.95
N GLN A 110 3.16 13.14 -13.85
CA GLN A 110 2.49 14.42 -13.55
C GLN A 110 3.12 15.13 -12.35
N ALA A 111 4.30 14.69 -11.89
CA ALA A 111 4.97 15.21 -10.70
C ALA A 111 4.09 15.15 -9.43
N GLY A 112 3.15 14.19 -9.36
CA GLY A 112 2.38 13.91 -8.14
C GLY A 112 3.18 13.13 -7.09
N VAL A 113 4.30 12.54 -7.49
CA VAL A 113 5.30 11.88 -6.65
C VAL A 113 6.69 12.26 -7.16
N ILE A 114 7.70 12.16 -6.30
CA ILE A 114 9.09 12.53 -6.65
C ILE A 114 9.83 11.34 -7.26
N ASP A 115 9.54 10.12 -6.83
CA ASP A 115 10.20 8.89 -7.29
C ASP A 115 9.23 8.00 -8.09
N GLU A 116 9.71 7.36 -9.14
CA GLU A 116 8.91 6.39 -9.92
C GLU A 116 8.49 5.18 -9.06
N ASN A 117 9.29 4.82 -8.06
CA ASN A 117 8.95 3.76 -7.11
C ASN A 117 7.76 4.12 -6.21
N GLU A 118 7.40 5.40 -6.14
CA GLU A 118 6.22 5.91 -5.44
C GLU A 118 5.01 6.02 -6.35
N ASN A 119 5.13 5.70 -7.64
CA ASN A 119 4.01 5.79 -8.57
C ASN A 119 2.89 4.81 -8.15
N LEU A 120 1.72 5.33 -7.76
CA LEU A 120 0.52 4.55 -7.45
C LEU A 120 -0.52 4.69 -8.55
N TYR A 121 -0.05 4.94 -9.76
CA TYR A 121 -0.84 4.98 -10.99
C TYR A 121 -0.47 3.79 -11.88
N PHE A 122 -1.40 2.86 -12.03
CA PHE A 122 -1.19 1.57 -12.70
C PHE A 122 -1.93 1.53 -14.04
N GLU A 123 -1.16 1.43 -15.12
CA GLU A 123 -1.66 1.26 -16.50
C GLU A 123 -1.45 -0.19 -16.92
N PHE A 124 -2.22 -1.11 -16.32
CA PHE A 124 -2.06 -2.54 -16.61
C PHE A 124 -2.84 -2.98 -17.85
N ASP A 125 -2.16 -3.75 -18.68
CA ASP A 125 -2.73 -4.51 -19.79
C ASP A 125 -3.08 -5.94 -19.33
N ASP A 126 -3.05 -6.91 -20.25
CA ASP A 126 -3.31 -8.31 -19.95
C ASP A 126 -2.12 -9.03 -19.29
N LYS A 127 -0.95 -8.39 -19.18
CA LYS A 127 0.29 -8.97 -18.66
C LYS A 127 0.46 -8.79 -17.17
N ASP A 128 -0.12 -7.76 -16.57
CA ASP A 128 0.02 -7.46 -15.15
C ASP A 128 -1.34 -7.39 -14.45
N ALA A 129 -1.43 -7.95 -13.24
CA ALA A 129 -2.56 -7.74 -12.36
C ALA A 129 -2.12 -7.40 -10.95
N LEU A 130 -2.90 -6.54 -10.27
CA LEU A 130 -2.72 -6.21 -8.86
C LEU A 130 -4.04 -6.41 -8.12
N LEU A 131 -4.05 -7.32 -7.16
CA LEU A 131 -5.10 -7.40 -6.17
C LEU A 131 -4.70 -6.52 -4.97
N VAL A 132 -5.33 -5.36 -4.84
CA VAL A 132 -5.14 -4.46 -3.69
C VAL A 132 -5.91 -4.99 -2.50
N GLU A 133 -5.21 -5.33 -1.43
CA GLU A 133 -5.80 -5.91 -0.21
C GLU A 133 -5.77 -4.94 0.97
N GLY A 134 -4.88 -3.96 0.95
CA GLY A 134 -4.75 -2.96 2.01
C GLY A 134 -4.44 -1.59 1.45
N LEU A 135 -4.97 -0.58 2.11
CA LEU A 135 -4.78 0.84 1.81
C LEU A 135 -4.65 1.58 3.13
N GLY A 136 -3.60 2.37 3.26
CA GLY A 136 -3.37 3.25 4.39
C GLY A 136 -3.15 4.68 3.93
N VAL A 137 -3.54 5.64 4.76
CA VAL A 137 -3.13 7.04 4.67
C VAL A 137 -2.74 7.55 6.05
N SER A 138 -1.57 8.15 6.13
CA SER A 138 -1.06 8.86 7.30
C SER A 138 -0.73 10.27 6.85
N PRO A 139 -0.81 11.26 7.73
CA PRO A 139 -0.05 12.48 7.54
C PRO A 139 1.43 12.15 7.32
N SER A 140 2.08 12.90 6.42
CA SER A 140 3.55 12.91 6.34
C SER A 140 4.04 13.98 7.30
N PHE A 141 5.00 13.61 8.15
CA PHE A 141 5.68 14.54 9.04
C PHE A 141 7.17 14.18 9.09
N ASP A 142 8.03 15.21 9.10
CA ASP A 142 9.48 15.09 9.34
C ASP A 142 9.81 14.79 10.82
N THR A 143 8.79 14.76 11.69
CA THR A 143 8.94 14.42 13.09
C THR A 143 8.49 12.99 13.34
N LEU A 144 9.20 12.27 14.21
CA LEU A 144 8.88 10.88 14.62
C LEU A 144 7.45 10.70 15.14
N MET A 145 6.75 11.79 15.48
CA MET A 145 5.35 11.81 15.85
C MET A 145 4.64 12.98 15.14
N PRO A 146 3.44 12.78 14.58
CA PRO A 146 2.57 13.86 14.15
C PRO A 146 2.20 14.78 15.33
N PRO A 147 2.23 16.12 15.19
CA PRO A 147 1.67 17.01 16.21
C PRO A 147 0.18 16.68 16.46
N ALA A 148 -0.23 16.62 17.72
CA ALA A 148 -1.61 16.28 18.07
C ALA A 148 -2.62 17.24 17.41
N GLY A 149 -3.65 16.69 16.76
CA GLY A 149 -4.68 17.46 16.08
C GLY A 149 -4.31 17.98 14.69
N VAL A 150 -3.10 17.69 14.18
CA VAL A 150 -2.70 18.04 12.82
C VAL A 150 -2.95 16.85 11.91
N PHE A 151 -4.10 16.85 11.26
CA PHE A 151 -4.30 16.09 10.03
C PHE A 151 -4.25 17.09 8.89
N PRO A 152 -3.55 16.79 7.79
CA PRO A 152 -3.65 17.61 6.59
C PRO A 152 -5.12 17.67 6.18
N ASN A 153 -5.52 18.71 5.44
CA ASN A 153 -6.90 19.05 5.04
C ASN A 153 -7.59 18.00 4.13
N LEU A 154 -7.40 16.73 4.44
CA LEU A 154 -7.84 15.53 3.76
C LEU A 154 -9.31 15.31 4.09
N ALA A 155 -10.10 15.06 3.06
CA ALA A 155 -11.48 14.63 3.21
C ALA A 155 -11.62 13.14 2.95
N ARG A 156 -10.97 12.65 1.89
CA ARG A 156 -11.23 11.30 1.38
C ARG A 156 -10.02 10.66 0.72
N THR A 157 -9.94 9.33 0.82
CA THR A 157 -8.91 8.51 0.20
C THR A 157 -9.50 7.21 -0.34
N GLY A 158 -9.01 6.73 -1.47
CA GLY A 158 -9.42 5.43 -2.00
C GLY A 158 -8.78 5.12 -3.34
N LEU A 159 -9.47 4.31 -4.14
CA LEU A 159 -9.00 3.91 -5.45
C LEU A 159 -9.94 4.44 -6.53
N ARG A 160 -9.39 4.79 -7.68
CA ARG A 160 -10.14 4.99 -8.91
C ARG A 160 -9.71 3.94 -9.93
N ILE A 161 -10.63 3.07 -10.34
CA ILE A 161 -10.35 1.91 -11.19
C ILE A 161 -11.36 1.87 -12.33
N ALA A 162 -10.88 1.76 -13.57
CA ALA A 162 -11.70 1.90 -14.79
C ALA A 162 -12.62 3.13 -14.78
N GLY A 163 -12.14 4.23 -14.18
CA GLY A 163 -12.87 5.49 -14.07
C GLY A 163 -13.84 5.58 -12.89
N ASP A 164 -14.16 4.48 -12.23
CA ASP A 164 -15.07 4.41 -11.07
C ASP A 164 -14.33 4.57 -9.73
N TYR A 165 -15.00 5.15 -8.74
CA TYR A 165 -14.47 5.32 -7.39
C TYR A 165 -14.73 4.11 -6.48
N HIS A 166 -13.76 3.78 -5.63
CA HIS A 166 -13.79 2.64 -4.74
C HIS A 166 -13.36 3.03 -3.31
N PRO A 167 -14.26 2.88 -2.31
CA PRO A 167 -15.65 2.45 -2.43
C PRO A 167 -16.53 3.45 -3.20
N LYS A 168 -17.59 2.94 -3.84
CA LYS A 168 -18.63 3.78 -4.45
C LYS A 168 -19.45 4.46 -3.36
N GLY A 169 -19.68 5.76 -3.50
CA GLY A 169 -20.57 6.54 -2.64
C GLY A 169 -21.89 6.89 -3.34
N PRO A 170 -22.81 7.57 -2.64
CA PRO A 170 -24.09 8.01 -3.22
C PRO A 170 -23.90 9.05 -4.34
N THR A 171 -22.77 9.74 -4.36
CA THR A 171 -22.34 10.65 -5.44
C THR A 171 -20.84 10.49 -5.69
N THR A 172 -20.34 11.03 -6.80
CA THR A 172 -18.90 11.06 -7.07
C THR A 172 -18.14 11.78 -5.95
N ARG A 173 -18.68 12.90 -5.45
CA ARG A 173 -18.10 13.69 -4.34
C ARG A 173 -18.06 12.93 -3.01
N LEU A 174 -19.06 12.09 -2.75
CA LEU A 174 -19.17 11.29 -1.52
C LEU A 174 -18.66 9.84 -1.68
N SER A 175 -18.03 9.51 -2.82
CA SER A 175 -17.29 8.25 -3.00
C SER A 175 -15.94 8.30 -2.32
N LEU A 176 -15.25 7.16 -2.21
CA LEU A 176 -14.01 6.96 -1.43
C LEU A 176 -14.25 6.90 0.09
N PHE A 177 -13.26 6.40 0.83
CA PHE A 177 -13.32 6.35 2.29
C PHE A 177 -13.22 7.77 2.86
N PRO A 178 -14.02 8.13 3.88
CA PRO A 178 -13.76 9.33 4.67
C PRO A 178 -12.43 9.17 5.41
N THR A 179 -11.59 10.19 5.32
CA THR A 179 -10.23 10.21 5.90
C THR A 179 -9.89 11.56 6.53
N ASP A 180 -10.92 12.27 7.02
CA ASP A 180 -10.72 13.49 7.79
C ASP A 180 -10.14 13.19 9.18
N ALA A 181 -9.75 14.26 9.90
CA ALA A 181 -9.11 14.17 11.22
C ALA A 181 -9.94 13.40 12.28
N LEU A 182 -11.27 13.34 12.12
CA LEU A 182 -12.19 12.72 13.07
C LEU A 182 -12.53 11.28 12.65
N ILE A 183 -12.55 11.01 11.36
CA ILE A 183 -12.96 9.74 10.77
C ILE A 183 -11.91 9.29 9.76
N ASN A 184 -10.89 8.57 10.23
CA ASN A 184 -9.90 7.94 9.37
C ASN A 184 -9.66 6.48 9.76
N GLN A 185 -10.40 5.58 9.14
CA GLN A 185 -10.23 4.12 9.30
C GLN A 185 -9.03 3.58 8.51
N LEU A 186 -8.46 4.39 7.62
CA LEU A 186 -7.28 4.06 6.83
C LEU A 186 -5.99 4.52 7.50
N ASN A 187 -6.06 5.02 8.73
CA ASN A 187 -4.89 5.49 9.45
C ASN A 187 -3.91 4.33 9.73
N TYR A 188 -2.61 4.57 9.53
CA TYR A 188 -1.57 3.56 9.72
C TYR A 188 -0.27 4.20 10.19
N GLY A 189 0.68 3.37 10.65
CA GLY A 189 1.95 3.83 11.17
C GLY A 189 1.87 4.15 12.66
N TRP A 190 2.69 5.10 13.10
CA TRP A 190 2.74 5.50 14.51
C TRP A 190 1.59 6.44 14.83
N LEU A 191 0.67 5.99 15.68
CA LEU A 191 -0.47 6.79 16.11
C LEU A 191 -0.26 7.28 17.55
N PRO A 192 -0.37 8.60 17.81
CA PRO A 192 -0.39 9.10 19.16
C PRO A 192 -1.73 8.71 19.82
N VAL A 193 -1.70 7.80 20.79
CA VAL A 193 -2.87 7.54 21.63
C VAL A 193 -2.95 8.64 22.69
N VAL A 194 -3.80 9.64 22.45
CA VAL A 194 -4.16 10.60 23.50
C VAL A 194 -5.25 9.95 24.35
N LEU A 195 -4.82 9.27 25.41
CA LEU A 195 -5.74 8.75 26.42
C LEU A 195 -6.27 9.95 27.21
N ASN A 196 -7.57 10.23 27.12
CA ASN A 196 -8.24 11.33 27.82
C ASN A 196 -8.32 11.05 29.33
N VAL A 197 -7.18 11.02 30.00
CA VAL A 197 -7.05 10.92 31.44
C VAL A 197 -6.22 12.11 31.90
N ALA A 198 -6.70 12.78 32.95
CA ALA A 198 -6.13 13.98 33.56
C ALA A 198 -4.75 13.76 34.23
N ALA A 199 -3.97 12.78 33.77
CA ALA A 199 -2.63 12.45 34.24
C ALA A 199 -1.65 12.53 33.07
N PRO A 200 -0.43 13.05 33.28
CA PRO A 200 0.62 13.12 32.26
C PRO A 200 1.20 11.72 32.04
N ILE A 201 0.43 10.85 31.39
CA ILE A 201 0.94 9.58 30.88
C ILE A 201 1.56 9.90 29.53
N ALA A 202 2.85 9.56 29.34
CA ALA A 202 3.50 9.67 28.05
C ALA A 202 2.61 9.00 26.98
N PRO A 203 2.48 9.59 25.78
CA PRO A 203 1.69 9.00 24.71
C PRO A 203 2.14 7.54 24.53
N LEU A 204 1.18 6.61 24.63
CA LEU A 204 1.44 5.22 24.29
C LEU A 204 1.51 5.16 22.78
N ASP A 205 2.73 5.09 22.26
CA ASP A 205 2.99 4.98 20.84
C ASP A 205 2.52 3.60 20.36
N VAL A 206 1.40 3.56 19.65
CA VAL A 206 0.88 2.33 19.05
C VAL A 206 1.19 2.36 17.57
N TYR A 207 1.97 1.38 17.13
CA TYR A 207 2.13 1.12 15.71
C TYR A 207 0.91 0.37 15.17
N VAL A 208 0.25 0.95 14.18
CA VAL A 208 -0.90 0.37 13.49
C VAL A 208 -0.46 -0.07 12.09
N ALA A 209 -0.68 -1.34 11.76
CA ALA A 209 -0.40 -1.85 10.44
C ALA A 209 -1.32 -1.22 9.37
N ILE A 210 -0.90 -1.25 8.10
CA ILE A 210 -1.74 -0.82 6.98
C ILE A 210 -3.08 -1.56 7.03
N PRO A 211 -4.23 -0.84 7.13
CA PRO A 211 -5.53 -1.46 7.23
C PRO A 211 -5.85 -2.33 6.02
N LYS A 212 -6.40 -3.51 6.28
CA LYS A 212 -6.96 -4.36 5.23
C LYS A 212 -8.29 -3.78 4.77
N LEU A 213 -8.51 -3.81 3.47
CA LEU A 213 -9.80 -3.47 2.90
C LEU A 213 -10.81 -4.57 3.21
N ASN A 214 -12.05 -4.17 3.51
CA ASN A 214 -13.16 -5.12 3.71
C ASN A 214 -13.37 -6.04 2.51
N ARG A 215 -13.04 -5.55 1.31
CA ARG A 215 -13.02 -6.31 0.05
C ARG A 215 -11.81 -5.86 -0.75
N PRO A 216 -11.02 -6.78 -1.32
CA PRO A 216 -9.90 -6.41 -2.16
C PRO A 216 -10.39 -5.90 -3.52
N TYR A 217 -9.56 -5.09 -4.20
CA TYR A 217 -9.85 -4.55 -5.52
C TYR A 217 -8.80 -4.96 -6.55
N LEU A 218 -9.24 -5.52 -7.68
CA LEU A 218 -8.37 -6.06 -8.72
C LEU A 218 -8.13 -5.09 -9.88
N ILE A 219 -6.92 -4.57 -10.07
CA ILE A 219 -6.56 -3.80 -11.27
C ILE A 219 -5.98 -4.79 -12.29
N TRP A 220 -6.66 -5.01 -13.41
CA TRP A 220 -6.21 -5.87 -14.52
C TRP A 220 -6.91 -5.50 -15.84
N ASN A 221 -6.12 -5.36 -16.92
CA ASN A 221 -6.58 -4.91 -18.23
C ASN A 221 -7.41 -3.61 -18.14
N GLU A 222 -6.97 -2.70 -17.28
CA GLU A 222 -7.62 -1.43 -16.98
C GLU A 222 -6.64 -0.51 -16.23
N ILE A 223 -6.95 0.79 -16.25
CA ILE A 223 -6.23 1.76 -15.44
C ILE A 223 -6.82 1.77 -14.02
N GLY A 224 -5.94 1.75 -13.02
CA GLY A 224 -6.32 1.94 -11.63
C GLY A 224 -5.27 2.76 -10.88
N TYR A 225 -5.70 3.59 -9.93
CA TYR A 225 -4.78 4.41 -9.14
C TYR A 225 -5.33 4.77 -7.77
N VAL A 226 -4.41 5.09 -6.85
CA VAL A 226 -4.75 5.70 -5.55
C VAL A 226 -5.02 7.18 -5.74
N THR A 227 -6.05 7.68 -5.05
CA THR A 227 -6.35 9.11 -5.04
C THR A 227 -6.75 9.59 -3.65
N ILE A 228 -6.42 10.85 -3.39
CA ILE A 228 -6.88 11.61 -2.23
C ILE A 228 -7.67 12.83 -2.70
N ARG A 229 -8.51 13.36 -1.80
CA ARG A 229 -9.20 14.64 -1.97
C ARG A 229 -9.09 15.46 -0.71
N ASP A 230 -8.99 16.77 -0.91
CA ASP A 230 -9.06 17.72 0.18
C ASP A 230 -10.51 18.09 0.58
N ASN A 231 -10.62 18.78 1.70
CA ASN A 231 -11.87 19.22 2.30
C ASN A 231 -12.33 20.62 1.80
N GLY A 232 -11.72 21.15 0.73
CA GLY A 232 -11.91 22.52 0.26
C GLY A 232 -10.78 23.48 0.69
N VAL A 233 -9.77 22.95 1.39
CA VAL A 233 -8.51 23.62 1.71
C VAL A 233 -7.38 22.70 1.28
N ALA A 234 -6.38 23.21 0.58
CA ALA A 234 -5.30 22.38 0.06
C ALA A 234 -4.64 21.52 1.16
N VAL A 235 -4.41 20.24 0.86
CA VAL A 235 -3.46 19.41 1.58
C VAL A 235 -2.06 19.87 1.16
N PRO A 236 -1.16 20.23 2.09
CA PRO A 236 0.19 20.64 1.76
C PRO A 236 0.96 19.54 1.04
N ALA A 237 2.02 19.90 0.30
CA ALA A 237 3.00 18.93 -0.15
C ALA A 237 3.76 18.31 1.05
N ASP A 238 4.35 17.13 0.83
CA ASP A 238 5.41 16.59 1.68
C ASP A 238 6.48 17.67 1.98
N PRO A 239 7.00 17.82 3.22
CA PRO A 239 6.90 16.93 4.40
C PRO A 239 5.70 17.20 5.33
N ALA A 240 4.74 18.05 4.96
CA ALA A 240 3.57 18.38 5.78
C ALA A 240 2.25 17.86 5.16
N GLY A 241 2.38 17.00 4.15
CA GLY A 241 1.29 16.42 3.39
C GLY A 241 0.84 15.08 3.94
N VAL A 242 0.73 14.10 3.06
CA VAL A 242 0.30 12.73 3.36
C VAL A 242 1.25 11.70 2.77
N THR A 243 1.32 10.58 3.47
CA THR A 243 1.85 9.32 2.95
C THR A 243 0.70 8.36 2.75
N VAL A 244 0.61 7.78 1.55
CA VAL A 244 -0.32 6.68 1.28
C VAL A 244 0.47 5.40 1.10
N ALA A 245 -0.11 4.27 1.51
CA ALA A 245 0.50 2.97 1.35
C ALA A 245 -0.50 1.95 0.82
N LEU A 246 -0.06 1.09 -0.09
CA LEU A 246 -0.78 -0.04 -0.64
C LEU A 246 -0.09 -1.34 -0.27
N THR A 247 -0.90 -2.37 0.00
CA THR A 247 -0.46 -3.75 0.09
C THR A 247 -1.37 -4.66 -0.73
N GLY A 248 -0.83 -5.77 -1.23
CA GLY A 248 -1.62 -6.73 -1.99
C GLY A 248 -0.81 -7.83 -2.63
N ILE A 249 -1.30 -8.35 -3.74
CA ILE A 249 -0.64 -9.38 -4.55
C ILE A 249 -0.51 -8.86 -5.97
N ARG A 250 0.73 -8.81 -6.49
CA ARG A 250 1.00 -8.52 -7.90
C ARG A 250 1.30 -9.82 -8.63
N VAL A 251 0.73 -9.95 -9.82
CA VAL A 251 0.95 -11.09 -10.72
C VAL A 251 1.40 -10.59 -12.08
N GLU A 252 2.59 -11.00 -12.49
CA GLU A 252 3.08 -10.88 -13.87
C GLU A 252 2.67 -12.16 -14.62
N MET A 253 1.69 -12.07 -15.50
CA MET A 253 1.04 -13.20 -16.17
C MET A 253 1.76 -13.67 -17.42
N ARG A 254 2.40 -12.75 -18.15
CA ARG A 254 3.10 -12.99 -19.42
C ARG A 254 4.22 -11.96 -19.59
N SER A 255 5.28 -12.35 -20.30
CA SER A 255 6.37 -11.45 -20.74
C SER A 255 5.95 -10.63 -21.95
#